data_AF-A0A7V9G5E1-F1
#
_entry.id   AF-A0A7V9G5E1-F1
#
_cell.length_a   1.000
_cell.length_b   1.000
_cell.length_c   1.000
_cell.angle_alpha   90.00
_cell.angle_beta   90.00
_cell.angle_gamma   90.00
#
_symmetry.space_group_name_H-M   'P 1'
#
loop_
_entity.id
_entity.type
_entity.pdbx_description
1 polymer ?
#
loop_
_entity_poly.entity_id
_entity_poly.type
_entity_poly.pdbx_seq_one_letter_code
_entity_poly.pdbx_strand_id
1 'polypeptide(L)'
;MLCFLRPTARESALRAQNTLLRLQLIAVMRILRALLGTRAIPFTHDERRDIASAAKVLGWREASESLFIGAIGTVRGWFRHLVQRRQRTPRTTTRGPGRPRIAGWIERLVCAIARRCSAWGYGKILGMLGMNGGNLCKSTVANILKRNGIPIAPVRTRQSRRWKTFCAAHWRQFAACDFFTVPVITLAGIRTVYVLVVIHLATRRMHIAAVTQHPDSVVMRNVARSLTMDGGILSQWGARILLHDGD
;
A
#
# COMPACT_ATOMS: atom_id res chain seq x y z
N MET A 1 -39.01 9.88 -27.57
CA MET A 1 -39.55 11.07 -26.88
C MET A 1 -38.92 11.12 -25.49
N LEU A 2 -37.80 11.82 -25.34
CA LEU A 2 -37.08 11.93 -24.06
C LEU A 2 -37.69 13.09 -23.27
N CYS A 3 -38.42 12.77 -22.20
CA CYS A 3 -38.94 13.74 -21.24
C CYS A 3 -37.77 14.43 -20.52
N PHE A 4 -37.40 15.63 -20.96
CA PHE A 4 -36.62 16.55 -20.15
C PHE A 4 -37.49 17.02 -18.99
N LEU A 5 -37.33 16.39 -17.82
CA LEU A 5 -37.86 16.89 -16.56
C LEU A 5 -37.37 18.33 -16.38
N ARG A 6 -38.32 19.28 -16.38
CA ARG A 6 -38.02 20.68 -16.02
C ARG A 6 -37.47 20.69 -14.58
N PRO A 7 -36.34 21.36 -14.32
CA PRO A 7 -35.80 21.45 -12.97
C PRO A 7 -36.83 22.08 -12.03
N THR A 8 -36.89 21.58 -10.81
CA THR A 8 -37.82 22.11 -9.79
C THR A 8 -37.46 23.57 -9.46
N ALA A 9 -38.43 24.38 -9.02
CA ALA A 9 -38.19 25.79 -8.67
C ALA A 9 -37.02 25.98 -7.68
N ARG A 10 -36.83 25.01 -6.78
CA ARG A 10 -35.72 24.95 -5.82
C ARG A 10 -34.37 24.68 -6.49
N GLU A 11 -34.31 23.79 -7.47
CA GLU A 11 -33.09 23.53 -8.24
C GLU A 11 -32.70 24.72 -9.12
N SER A 12 -33.67 25.39 -9.75
CA SER A 12 -33.39 26.61 -10.50
C SER A 12 -32.84 27.74 -9.62
N ALA A 13 -33.38 27.90 -8.40
CA ALA A 13 -32.88 28.89 -7.44
C ALA A 13 -31.45 28.57 -6.98
N LEU A 14 -31.17 27.30 -6.66
CA LEU A 14 -29.82 26.84 -6.29
C LEU A 14 -28.82 27.02 -7.43
N ARG A 15 -29.22 26.80 -8.68
CA ARG A 15 -28.38 27.05 -9.86
C ARG A 15 -28.08 28.54 -10.01
N ALA A 16 -29.09 29.40 -9.88
CA ALA A 16 -28.94 30.85 -9.95
C ALA A 16 -28.00 31.38 -8.85
N GLN A 17 -28.16 30.89 -7.62
CA GLN A 17 -27.28 31.24 -6.51
C GLN A 17 -25.83 30.79 -6.77
N ASN A 18 -25.62 29.56 -7.23
CA ASN A 18 -24.29 29.06 -7.59
C ASN A 18 -23.64 29.86 -8.73
N THR A 19 -24.42 30.29 -9.74
CA THR A 19 -23.91 31.14 -10.81
C THR A 19 -23.48 32.51 -10.29
N LEU A 20 -24.27 33.12 -9.40
CA LEU A 20 -23.91 34.42 -8.79
C LEU A 20 -22.62 34.30 -7.96
N LEU A 21 -22.52 33.26 -7.12
CA LEU A 21 -21.32 33.01 -6.32
C LEU A 21 -20.07 32.79 -7.19
N ARG A 22 -20.21 32.07 -8.32
CA ARG A 22 -19.12 31.88 -9.29
C ARG A 22 -18.68 33.20 -9.91
N LEU A 23 -19.62 34.06 -10.30
CA LEU A 23 -19.31 35.38 -10.86
C LEU A 23 -18.59 36.28 -9.84
N GLN A 24 -19.06 36.29 -8.60
CA GLN A 24 -18.40 37.00 -7.50
C GLN A 24 -16.97 36.51 -7.28
N LEU A 25 -16.75 35.19 -7.24
CA LEU A 25 -15.42 34.61 -7.10
C LEU A 25 -14.49 34.99 -8.24
N ILE A 26 -14.98 34.99 -9.49
CA ILE A 26 -14.20 35.42 -10.67
C ILE A 26 -13.81 36.89 -10.53
N ALA A 27 -14.74 37.76 -10.11
CA ALA A 27 -14.46 39.18 -9.92
C ALA A 27 -13.38 39.39 -8.85
N VAL A 28 -13.50 38.72 -7.69
CA VAL A 28 -12.50 38.78 -6.62
C VAL A 28 -11.14 38.25 -7.09
N MET A 29 -11.09 37.12 -7.81
CA MET A 29 -9.84 36.57 -8.34
C MET A 29 -9.17 37.50 -9.36
N ARG A 30 -9.95 38.22 -10.17
CA ARG A 30 -9.43 39.24 -11.08
C ARG A 30 -8.81 40.41 -10.32
N ILE A 31 -9.49 40.91 -9.29
CA ILE A 31 -8.98 42.00 -8.44
C ILE A 31 -7.69 41.54 -7.74
N LEU A 32 -7.67 40.36 -7.14
CA LEU A 32 -6.49 39.82 -6.47
C LEU A 32 -5.30 39.65 -7.43
N ARG A 33 -5.52 39.15 -8.65
CA ARG A 33 -4.48 39.07 -9.67
C ARG A 33 -3.97 40.44 -10.10
N ALA A 34 -4.84 41.43 -10.21
CA ALA A 34 -4.43 42.81 -10.53
C ALA A 34 -3.57 43.41 -9.40
N LEU A 35 -3.90 43.14 -8.14
CA LEU A 35 -3.15 43.61 -6.98
C LEU A 35 -1.82 42.86 -6.76
N LEU A 36 -1.78 41.56 -7.01
CA LEU A 36 -0.61 40.70 -6.78
C LEU A 36 0.33 40.59 -8.00
N GLY A 37 -0.12 41.01 -9.18
CA GLY A 37 0.61 40.89 -10.44
C GLY A 37 0.92 39.42 -10.80
N THR A 38 2.19 39.13 -11.08
CA THR A 38 2.67 37.77 -11.43
C THR A 38 2.98 36.89 -10.21
N ARG A 39 2.85 37.42 -8.99
CA ARG A 39 3.14 36.65 -7.77
C ARG A 39 2.05 35.59 -7.56
N ALA A 40 2.48 34.36 -7.32
CA ALA A 40 1.58 33.28 -6.98
C ALA A 40 0.82 33.60 -5.68
N ILE A 41 -0.49 33.34 -5.64
CA ILE A 41 -1.30 33.49 -4.45
C ILE A 41 -0.74 32.53 -3.37
N PRO A 42 -0.21 33.05 -2.25
CA PRO A 42 0.39 32.20 -1.24
C PRO A 42 -0.72 31.53 -0.41
N PHE A 43 -0.96 30.24 -0.66
CA PHE A 43 -1.84 29.45 0.20
C PHE A 43 -1.07 28.86 1.37
N THR A 44 -1.63 28.95 2.57
CA THR A 44 -1.13 28.27 3.78
C THR A 44 -1.30 26.75 3.65
N HIS A 45 -0.66 25.98 4.54
CA HIS A 45 -0.78 24.52 4.47
C HIS A 45 -2.19 24.02 4.81
N ASP A 46 -2.91 24.74 5.67
CA ASP A 46 -4.28 24.39 6.06
C ASP A 46 -5.28 24.78 4.95
N GLU A 47 -5.13 25.94 4.31
CA GLU A 47 -5.95 26.31 3.13
C GLU A 47 -5.79 25.30 1.98
N ARG A 48 -4.55 24.86 1.70
CA ARG A 48 -4.31 23.80 0.72
C ARG A 48 -4.98 22.49 1.11
N ARG A 49 -5.05 22.18 2.41
CA ARG A 49 -5.73 20.99 2.94
C ARG A 49 -7.23 21.07 2.72
N ASP A 50 -7.84 22.20 3.04
CA ASP A 50 -9.29 22.37 2.94
C ASP A 50 -9.74 22.33 1.48
N ILE A 51 -9.04 23.04 0.59
CA ILE A 51 -9.31 23.04 -0.86
C ILE A 51 -9.13 21.62 -1.44
N ALA A 52 -8.02 20.96 -1.12
CA ALA A 52 -7.76 19.61 -1.62
C ALA A 52 -8.78 18.59 -1.10
N SER A 53 -9.24 18.76 0.14
CA SER A 53 -10.24 17.89 0.74
C SER A 53 -11.62 18.11 0.12
N ALA A 54 -12.05 19.36 -0.04
CA ALA A 54 -13.29 19.71 -0.70
C ALA A 54 -13.33 19.21 -2.15
N ALA A 55 -12.24 19.39 -2.90
CA ALA A 55 -12.13 18.91 -4.28
C ALA A 55 -12.21 17.37 -4.38
N LYS A 56 -11.67 16.64 -3.41
CA LYS A 56 -11.76 15.18 -3.39
C LYS A 56 -13.18 14.69 -3.03
N VAL A 57 -13.88 15.38 -2.13
CA VAL A 57 -15.27 15.08 -1.75
C VAL A 57 -16.22 15.34 -2.91
N LEU A 58 -16.03 16.46 -3.62
CA LEU A 58 -16.82 16.82 -4.79
C LEU A 58 -16.61 15.86 -5.98
N GLY A 59 -15.46 15.18 -6.01
CA GLY A 59 -15.02 14.37 -7.14
C GLY A 59 -14.06 15.15 -8.03
N TRP A 60 -12.99 14.51 -8.53
CA TRP A 60 -11.93 15.21 -9.26
C TRP A 60 -12.39 15.80 -10.59
N ARG A 61 -13.45 15.24 -11.20
CA ARG A 61 -14.00 15.70 -12.47
C ARG A 61 -14.82 16.97 -12.26
N GLU A 62 -15.78 16.91 -11.36
CA GLU A 62 -16.64 18.02 -10.97
C GLU A 62 -15.82 19.17 -10.35
N ALA A 63 -14.80 18.83 -9.55
CA ALA A 63 -13.86 19.81 -9.02
C ALA A 63 -13.08 20.50 -10.12
N SER A 64 -12.63 19.78 -11.16
CA SER A 64 -11.91 20.39 -12.29
C SER A 64 -12.75 21.44 -13.01
N GLU A 65 -14.06 21.24 -13.11
CA GLU A 65 -14.99 22.18 -13.75
C GLU A 65 -15.32 23.38 -12.85
N SER A 66 -15.12 23.25 -11.54
CA SER A 66 -15.47 24.27 -10.54
C SER A 66 -14.27 25.01 -9.94
N LEU A 67 -13.04 24.61 -10.26
CA LEU A 67 -11.83 25.16 -9.65
C LEU A 67 -11.35 26.44 -10.34
N PHE A 68 -11.23 27.54 -9.59
CA PHE A 68 -10.68 28.81 -10.08
C PHE A 68 -9.29 29.15 -9.53
N ILE A 69 -8.83 28.37 -8.53
CA ILE A 69 -7.65 28.64 -7.70
C ILE A 69 -6.33 28.08 -8.31
N GLY A 70 -6.43 27.31 -9.39
CA GLY A 70 -5.28 26.75 -10.10
C GLY A 70 -5.65 25.53 -10.95
N ALA A 71 -4.66 24.91 -11.58
CA ALA A 71 -4.89 23.66 -12.30
C ALA A 71 -5.27 22.54 -11.32
N ILE A 72 -6.19 21.66 -11.72
CA ILE A 72 -6.60 20.49 -10.94
C ILE A 72 -5.41 19.59 -10.55
N GLY A 73 -4.37 19.54 -11.40
CA GLY A 73 -3.12 18.83 -11.12
C GLY A 73 -2.39 19.35 -9.88
N THR A 74 -2.42 20.65 -9.64
CA THR A 74 -1.82 21.30 -8.45
C THR A 74 -2.55 20.90 -7.18
N VAL A 75 -3.88 20.94 -7.19
CA VAL A 75 -4.71 20.53 -6.04
C VAL A 75 -4.55 19.03 -5.75
N ARG A 76 -4.49 18.19 -6.78
CA ARG A 76 -4.16 16.76 -6.63
C ARG A 76 -2.75 16.56 -6.06
N GLY A 77 -1.80 17.42 -6.40
CA GLY A 77 -0.47 17.47 -5.79
C GLY A 77 -0.53 17.76 -4.29
N TRP A 78 -1.27 18.80 -3.89
CA TRP A 78 -1.50 19.13 -2.48
C TRP A 78 -2.14 17.96 -1.73
N PHE A 79 -3.15 17.31 -2.32
CA PHE A 79 -3.79 16.13 -1.74
C PHE A 79 -2.79 14.98 -1.51
N ARG A 80 -1.96 14.66 -2.52
CA ARG A 80 -0.91 13.63 -2.38
C ARG A 80 0.07 13.96 -1.26
N HIS A 81 0.50 15.22 -1.14
CA HIS A 81 1.41 15.64 -0.07
C HIS A 81 0.79 15.49 1.32
N LEU A 82 -0.51 15.78 1.48
CA LEU A 82 -1.23 15.58 2.74
C LEU A 82 -1.32 14.11 3.12
N VAL A 83 -1.67 13.25 2.16
CA VAL A 83 -1.71 11.79 2.35
C VAL A 83 -0.32 11.26 2.74
N GLN A 84 0.72 11.65 2.02
CA GLN A 84 2.10 11.25 2.32
C GLN A 84 2.57 11.73 3.69
N ARG A 85 2.23 12.97 4.09
CA ARG A 85 2.58 13.49 5.42
C ARG A 85 1.91 12.71 6.55
N ARG A 86 0.66 12.27 6.35
CA ARG A 86 -0.05 11.45 7.33
C ARG A 86 0.45 10.01 7.38
N GLN A 87 0.75 9.44 6.21
CA GLN A 87 1.28 8.08 6.07
C GLN A 87 2.74 7.98 6.48
N ARG A 88 3.47 9.09 6.56
CA ARG A 88 4.72 9.16 7.29
C ARG A 88 4.40 8.95 8.76
N THR A 89 4.53 7.70 9.21
CA THR A 89 4.92 7.39 10.59
C THR A 89 6.04 8.37 10.96
N PRO A 90 6.04 8.98 12.17
CA PRO A 90 7.19 9.75 12.60
C PRO A 90 8.40 8.86 12.37
N ARG A 91 9.34 9.36 11.58
CA ARG A 91 10.52 8.62 11.18
C ARG A 91 11.34 8.43 12.45
N THR A 92 11.01 7.43 13.26
CA THR A 92 11.80 6.98 14.40
C THR A 92 13.03 6.28 13.84
N THR A 93 13.90 7.05 13.19
CA THR A 93 15.16 6.52 12.68
C THR A 93 16.26 7.57 12.81
N THR A 94 16.61 7.91 14.05
CA THR A 94 18.02 7.73 14.40
C THR A 94 18.22 6.22 14.29
N ARG A 95 18.81 5.74 13.18
CA ARG A 95 19.16 4.32 13.08
C ARG A 95 20.03 4.02 14.29
N GLY A 96 19.52 3.26 15.24
CA GLY A 96 20.34 2.74 16.34
C GLY A 96 21.52 1.96 15.76
N PRO A 97 22.58 1.72 16.57
CA PRO A 97 23.68 0.85 16.16
C PRO A 97 23.09 -0.44 15.58
N GLY A 98 23.54 -0.80 14.38
CA GLY A 98 23.06 -1.99 13.69
C GLY A 98 23.19 -3.23 14.59
N ARG A 99 22.36 -4.25 14.33
CA ARG A 99 22.31 -5.51 15.11
C ARG A 99 23.72 -5.93 15.55
N PRO A 100 23.96 -6.15 16.86
CA PRO A 100 25.27 -6.49 17.38
C PRO A 100 25.87 -7.66 16.60
N ARG A 101 27.19 -7.58 16.36
CA ARG A 101 27.90 -8.60 15.59
C ARG A 101 27.75 -9.95 16.29
N ILE A 102 27.57 -10.99 15.50
CA ILE A 102 27.58 -12.37 15.98
C ILE A 102 28.97 -12.68 16.51
N ALA A 103 29.04 -13.52 17.55
CA ALA A 103 30.30 -13.88 18.20
C ALA A 103 31.32 -14.41 17.16
N GLY A 104 32.53 -13.87 17.17
CA GLY A 104 33.54 -14.14 16.13
C GLY A 104 33.97 -15.61 16.01
N TRP A 105 33.77 -16.41 17.07
CA TRP A 105 34.02 -17.86 17.00
C TRP A 105 33.06 -18.58 16.05
N ILE A 106 31.80 -18.11 15.96
CA ILE A 106 30.79 -18.64 15.04
C ILE A 106 31.18 -18.29 13.60
N GLU A 107 31.67 -17.07 13.38
CA GLU A 107 32.13 -16.64 12.07
C GLU A 107 33.30 -17.50 11.56
N ARG A 108 34.27 -17.77 12.44
CA ARG A 108 35.40 -18.67 12.14
C ARG A 108 34.94 -20.10 11.84
N LEU A 109 34.01 -20.63 12.62
CA LEU A 109 33.47 -21.98 12.42
C LEU A 109 32.73 -22.10 11.10
N VAL A 110 31.88 -21.13 10.76
CA VAL A 110 31.17 -21.06 9.47
C VAL A 110 32.16 -21.01 8.30
N CYS A 111 33.21 -20.20 8.39
CA CYS A 111 34.23 -20.11 7.34
C CYS A 111 35.03 -21.39 7.20
N ALA A 112 35.40 -22.05 8.31
CA ALA A 112 36.15 -23.31 8.29
C ALA A 112 35.34 -24.43 7.61
N ILE A 113 34.05 -24.53 7.94
CA ILE A 113 33.13 -25.49 7.33
C ILE A 113 32.96 -25.21 5.84
N ALA A 114 32.75 -23.94 5.46
CA ALA A 114 32.53 -23.56 4.07
C ALA A 114 33.75 -23.83 3.19
N ARG A 115 34.97 -23.65 3.71
CA ARG A 115 36.21 -23.98 2.99
C ARG A 115 36.41 -25.49 2.84
N ARG A 116 36.10 -26.28 3.88
CA ARG A 116 36.24 -27.74 3.85
C ARG A 116 35.18 -28.42 2.98
N CYS A 117 34.01 -27.80 2.85
CA CYS A 117 32.85 -28.33 2.13
C CYS A 117 32.30 -27.31 1.11
N SER A 118 33.12 -26.94 0.11
CA SER A 118 32.79 -25.91 -0.89
C SER A 118 31.51 -26.17 -1.70
N ALA A 119 31.08 -27.44 -1.79
CA ALA A 119 29.84 -27.86 -2.46
C ALA A 119 28.56 -27.61 -1.63
N TRP A 120 28.65 -27.19 -0.37
CA TRP A 120 27.50 -27.09 0.53
C TRP A 120 26.85 -25.70 0.51
N GLY A 121 25.52 -25.65 0.35
CA GLY A 121 24.75 -24.41 0.43
C GLY A 121 24.42 -23.97 1.88
N TYR A 122 23.98 -22.72 2.05
CA TYR A 122 23.72 -22.07 3.36
C TYR A 122 22.91 -22.92 4.34
N GLY A 123 21.86 -23.61 3.86
CA GLY A 123 20.99 -24.43 4.71
C GLY A 123 21.67 -25.68 5.26
N LYS A 124 22.62 -26.28 4.52
CA LYS A 124 23.33 -27.49 4.97
C LYS A 124 24.41 -27.14 6.00
N ILE A 125 25.08 -26.01 5.83
CA ILE A 125 25.99 -25.43 6.84
C ILE A 125 25.22 -25.13 8.12
N LEU A 126 24.04 -24.50 8.02
CA LEU A 126 23.19 -24.20 9.16
C LEU A 126 22.72 -25.47 9.90
N GLY A 127 22.29 -26.48 9.14
CA GLY A 127 21.86 -27.76 9.71
C GLY A 127 22.98 -28.52 10.43
N MET A 128 24.21 -28.49 9.90
CA MET A 128 25.36 -29.12 10.57
C MET A 128 25.75 -28.41 11.86
N LEU A 129 25.54 -27.09 11.94
CA LEU A 129 25.77 -26.33 13.16
C LEU A 129 24.72 -26.64 14.24
N GLY A 130 23.64 -27.37 13.92
CA GLY A 130 22.58 -27.71 14.88
C GLY A 130 21.77 -26.51 15.37
N MET A 131 21.93 -25.33 14.75
CA MET A 131 21.42 -24.04 15.27
C MET A 131 20.00 -23.72 14.80
N ASN A 132 19.12 -24.73 14.80
CA ASN A 132 17.80 -24.62 14.19
C ASN A 132 16.80 -23.75 14.98
N GLY A 133 17.20 -23.16 16.11
CA GLY A 133 16.28 -22.54 17.07
C GLY A 133 16.65 -21.20 17.70
N GLY A 134 17.70 -20.46 17.30
CA GLY A 134 17.87 -19.15 17.96
C GLY A 134 18.94 -18.13 17.55
N ASN A 135 20.07 -18.49 16.92
CA ASN A 135 21.15 -17.50 16.76
C ASN A 135 21.74 -17.32 15.35
N LEU A 136 21.46 -18.21 14.39
CA LEU A 136 21.86 -18.01 13.01
C LEU A 136 20.74 -18.39 12.04
N CYS A 137 20.51 -17.53 11.06
CA CYS A 137 19.62 -17.79 9.93
C CYS A 137 20.43 -17.89 8.63
N LYS A 138 19.79 -18.36 7.55
CA LYS A 138 20.45 -18.53 6.23
C LYS A 138 21.10 -17.23 5.72
N SER A 139 20.44 -16.08 5.95
CA SER A 139 20.95 -14.76 5.55
C SER A 139 22.19 -14.35 6.36
N THR A 140 22.26 -14.71 7.63
CA THR A 140 23.45 -14.50 8.45
C THR A 140 24.67 -15.26 7.92
N VAL A 141 24.51 -16.56 7.62
CA VAL A 141 25.58 -17.38 7.05
C VAL A 141 26.03 -16.81 5.69
N ALA A 142 25.07 -16.35 4.88
CA ALA A 142 25.38 -15.70 3.60
C ALA A 142 26.19 -14.40 3.78
N ASN A 143 25.83 -13.57 4.76
CA ASN A 143 26.56 -12.33 5.06
C ASN A 143 27.98 -12.59 5.57
N ILE A 144 28.16 -13.59 6.43
CA ILE A 144 29.48 -14.02 6.93
C ILE A 144 30.38 -14.45 5.77
N LEU A 145 29.89 -15.33 4.90
CA LEU A 145 30.69 -15.89 3.81
C LEU A 145 31.01 -14.83 2.73
N LYS A 146 30.06 -13.92 2.47
CA LYS A 146 30.28 -12.77 1.58
C LYS A 146 31.37 -11.83 2.09
N ARG A 147 31.39 -11.53 3.39
CA ARG A 147 32.42 -10.66 4.01
C ARG A 147 33.81 -11.30 3.98
N ASN A 148 33.88 -12.62 4.06
CA ASN A 148 35.14 -13.37 4.06
C ASN A 148 35.56 -13.81 2.65
N GLY A 149 34.88 -13.36 1.59
CA GLY A 149 35.24 -13.64 0.20
C GLY A 149 35.15 -15.11 -0.20
N ILE A 150 34.36 -15.93 0.51
CA ILE A 150 34.26 -17.36 0.24
C ILE A 150 33.12 -17.59 -0.78
N PRO A 151 33.43 -17.99 -2.03
CA PRO A 151 32.40 -18.38 -2.99
C PRO A 151 31.81 -19.72 -2.53
N ILE A 152 30.49 -19.83 -2.60
CA ILE A 152 29.79 -21.08 -2.31
C ILE A 152 29.31 -21.66 -3.62
N ALA A 153 29.20 -22.99 -3.67
CA ALA A 153 28.65 -23.75 -4.78
C ALA A 153 27.50 -23.00 -5.49
N PRO A 154 27.48 -22.98 -6.83
CA PRO A 154 26.51 -22.22 -7.61
C PRO A 154 25.09 -22.53 -7.10
N VAL A 155 24.43 -21.47 -6.64
CA VAL A 155 23.09 -21.53 -6.08
C VAL A 155 22.15 -22.12 -7.12
N ARG A 156 21.82 -23.40 -6.96
CA ARG A 156 20.51 -24.03 -7.20
C ARG A 156 19.62 -23.37 -8.27
N THR A 157 20.15 -23.12 -9.47
CA THR A 157 19.36 -22.66 -10.63
C THR A 157 18.28 -23.70 -10.99
N ARG A 158 18.49 -24.97 -10.60
CA ARG A 158 17.55 -26.08 -10.77
C ARG A 158 16.27 -25.97 -9.92
N GLN A 159 16.28 -25.23 -8.80
CA GLN A 159 15.09 -25.07 -7.94
C GLN A 159 14.15 -23.95 -8.42
N SER A 160 14.68 -22.90 -9.06
CA SER A 160 13.85 -21.82 -9.63
C SER A 160 12.96 -22.33 -10.77
N ARG A 161 13.47 -23.24 -11.62
CA ARG A 161 12.64 -23.98 -12.59
C ARG A 161 11.53 -24.77 -11.89
N ARG A 162 11.83 -25.50 -10.80
CA ARG A 162 10.84 -26.27 -10.04
C ARG A 162 9.79 -25.40 -9.36
N TRP A 163 10.13 -24.21 -8.86
CA TRP A 163 9.15 -23.32 -8.23
C TRP A 163 8.17 -22.75 -9.26
N LYS A 164 8.67 -22.29 -10.42
CA LYS A 164 7.78 -21.84 -11.51
C LYS A 164 6.84 -22.97 -11.97
N THR A 165 7.36 -24.18 -12.13
CA THR A 165 6.55 -25.36 -12.49
C THR A 165 5.58 -25.76 -11.37
N PHE A 166 6.00 -25.70 -10.11
CA PHE A 166 5.16 -25.99 -8.94
C PHE A 166 4.02 -24.98 -8.80
N CYS A 167 4.32 -23.69 -8.89
CA CYS A 167 3.34 -22.63 -8.91
C CYS A 167 2.38 -22.80 -10.08
N ALA A 168 2.88 -23.06 -11.30
CA ALA A 168 2.02 -23.29 -12.46
C ALA A 168 1.07 -24.49 -12.27
N ALA A 169 1.53 -25.57 -11.66
CA ALA A 169 0.72 -26.76 -11.39
C ALA A 169 -0.35 -26.53 -10.30
N HIS A 170 -0.07 -25.68 -9.31
CA HIS A 170 -0.93 -25.49 -8.12
C HIS A 170 -1.63 -24.14 -8.09
N TRP A 171 -1.48 -23.30 -9.12
CA TRP A 171 -1.99 -21.93 -9.16
C TRP A 171 -3.51 -21.84 -8.92
N ARG A 172 -4.26 -22.88 -9.36
CA ARG A 172 -5.71 -23.02 -9.16
C ARG A 172 -6.13 -23.32 -7.71
N GLN A 173 -5.17 -23.70 -6.87
CA GLN A 173 -5.43 -24.05 -5.46
C GLN A 173 -5.01 -22.90 -4.52
N PHE A 174 -4.38 -21.85 -5.05
CA PHE A 174 -3.85 -20.74 -4.27
C PHE A 174 -4.72 -19.49 -4.39
N ALA A 175 -5.11 -18.97 -3.24
CA ALA A 175 -5.53 -17.59 -3.08
C ALA A 175 -4.43 -16.82 -2.31
N ALA A 176 -4.34 -15.52 -2.52
CA ALA A 176 -3.54 -14.64 -1.69
C ALA A 176 -4.43 -13.55 -1.09
N CYS A 177 -4.13 -13.09 0.12
CA CYS A 177 -4.78 -11.94 0.71
C CYS A 177 -3.76 -10.90 1.16
N ASP A 178 -4.17 -9.64 1.04
CA ASP A 178 -3.37 -8.48 1.41
C ASP A 178 -4.26 -7.30 1.79
N PHE A 179 -3.74 -6.41 2.63
CA PHE A 179 -4.39 -5.19 3.05
C PHE A 179 -3.88 -3.99 2.25
N PHE A 180 -4.80 -3.22 1.70
CA PHE A 180 -4.48 -1.91 1.17
C PHE A 180 -5.12 -0.80 2.00
N THR A 181 -4.36 0.29 2.14
CA THR A 181 -4.74 1.42 2.96
C THR A 181 -5.24 2.57 2.08
N VAL A 182 -6.50 2.96 2.24
CA VAL A 182 -7.11 4.07 1.52
C VAL A 182 -7.37 5.24 2.47
N PRO A 183 -6.81 6.43 2.20
CA PRO A 183 -7.24 7.65 2.88
C PRO A 183 -8.62 8.06 2.34
N VAL A 184 -9.62 8.02 3.20
CA VAL A 184 -10.99 8.48 2.92
C VAL A 184 -11.22 9.78 3.66
N ILE A 185 -11.77 10.78 2.98
CA ILE A 185 -12.11 12.05 3.61
C ILE A 185 -13.52 11.93 4.16
N THR A 186 -13.69 12.20 5.45
CA THR A 186 -14.99 12.28 6.12
C THR A 186 -15.22 13.70 6.62
N LEU A 187 -16.46 14.04 6.99
CA LEU A 187 -16.80 15.35 7.56
C LEU A 187 -15.98 15.66 8.84
N ALA A 188 -15.54 14.61 9.56
CA ALA A 188 -14.68 14.71 10.75
C ALA A 188 -13.17 14.60 10.43
N GLY A 189 -12.77 14.85 9.18
CA GLY A 189 -11.38 14.82 8.72
C GLY A 189 -11.00 13.59 7.89
N ILE A 190 -9.72 13.49 7.52
CA ILE A 190 -9.19 12.35 6.76
C ILE A 190 -9.11 11.14 7.71
N ARG A 191 -9.72 10.02 7.33
CA ARG A 191 -9.69 8.74 8.04
C ARG A 191 -9.05 7.69 7.15
N THR A 192 -8.33 6.76 7.78
CA THR A 192 -7.65 5.68 7.08
C THR A 192 -8.57 4.47 7.09
N VAL A 193 -8.89 3.94 5.92
CA VAL A 193 -9.71 2.73 5.77
C VAL A 193 -8.81 1.63 5.23
N TYR A 194 -8.82 0.49 5.92
CA TYR A 194 -8.15 -0.73 5.52
C TYR A 194 -9.12 -1.57 4.72
N VAL A 195 -8.68 -1.99 3.54
CA VAL A 195 -9.45 -2.86 2.66
C VAL A 195 -8.68 -4.17 2.52
N LEU A 196 -9.29 -5.25 2.98
CA LEU A 196 -8.76 -6.60 2.82
C LEU A 196 -9.23 -7.16 1.50
N VAL A 197 -8.28 -7.62 0.70
CA VAL A 197 -8.52 -8.22 -0.60
C VAL A 197 -8.08 -9.65 -0.59
N VAL A 198 -8.84 -10.49 -1.27
CA VAL A 198 -8.43 -11.85 -1.60
C VAL A 198 -8.40 -11.97 -3.11
N ILE A 199 -7.30 -12.47 -3.66
CA ILE A 199 -7.11 -12.71 -5.08
C ILE A 199 -6.86 -14.19 -5.34
N HIS A 200 -7.64 -14.78 -6.25
CA HIS A 200 -7.35 -16.10 -6.78
C HIS A 200 -6.19 -15.99 -7.77
N LEU A 201 -5.10 -16.71 -7.50
CA LEU A 201 -3.89 -16.55 -8.29
C LEU A 201 -4.09 -16.99 -9.75
N ALA A 202 -4.82 -18.09 -10.00
CA ALA A 202 -5.01 -18.61 -11.35
C ALA A 202 -5.86 -17.75 -12.28
N THR A 203 -6.98 -17.24 -11.80
CA THR A 203 -7.88 -16.45 -12.64
C THR A 203 -7.65 -14.95 -12.48
N ARG A 204 -6.76 -14.53 -11.56
CA ARG A 204 -6.58 -13.13 -11.15
C ARG A 204 -7.89 -12.44 -10.76
N ARG A 205 -8.88 -13.23 -10.32
CA ARG A 205 -10.16 -12.70 -9.83
C ARG A 205 -9.96 -12.22 -8.41
N MET A 206 -10.44 -11.02 -8.13
CA MET A 206 -10.29 -10.33 -6.88
C MET A 206 -11.64 -10.26 -6.16
N HIS A 207 -11.61 -10.39 -4.84
CA HIS A 207 -12.76 -10.22 -3.96
C HIS A 207 -12.38 -9.28 -2.82
N ILE A 208 -13.25 -8.33 -2.51
CA ILE A 208 -13.07 -7.43 -1.36
C ILE A 208 -13.71 -8.14 -0.17
N ALA A 209 -12.88 -8.62 0.76
CA ALA A 209 -13.32 -9.40 1.90
C ALA A 209 -13.75 -8.54 3.08
N ALA A 210 -13.14 -7.36 3.24
CA ALA A 210 -13.58 -6.38 4.24
C ALA A 210 -13.14 -4.96 3.88
N VAL A 211 -13.93 -4.00 4.37
CA VAL A 211 -13.60 -2.57 4.38
C VAL A 211 -13.82 -2.11 5.82
N THR A 212 -12.76 -1.73 6.52
CA THR A 212 -12.83 -1.36 7.94
C THR A 212 -11.89 -0.23 8.29
N GLN A 213 -12.26 0.62 9.25
CA GLN A 213 -11.36 1.62 9.84
C GLN A 213 -10.46 1.00 10.93
N HIS A 214 -10.85 -0.16 11.46
CA HIS A 214 -10.20 -0.85 12.55
C HIS A 214 -10.11 -2.36 12.21
N PRO A 215 -8.99 -2.81 11.62
CA PRO A 215 -8.78 -4.23 11.32
C PRO A 215 -8.42 -4.97 12.61
N ASP A 216 -9.42 -5.22 13.45
CA ASP A 216 -9.28 -5.93 14.70
C ASP A 216 -9.49 -7.45 14.53
N SER A 217 -9.25 -8.19 15.62
CA SER A 217 -9.37 -9.65 15.63
C SER A 217 -10.82 -10.14 15.43
N VAL A 218 -11.83 -9.33 15.77
CA VAL A 218 -13.25 -9.68 15.63
C VAL A 218 -13.66 -9.60 14.15
N VAL A 219 -13.32 -8.49 13.50
CA VAL A 219 -13.52 -8.30 12.05
C VAL A 219 -12.78 -9.39 11.29
N MET A 220 -11.53 -9.68 11.63
CA MET A 220 -10.76 -10.73 10.96
C MET A 220 -11.36 -12.13 11.13
N ARG A 221 -11.91 -12.45 12.31
CA ARG A 221 -12.59 -13.72 12.55
C ARG A 221 -13.84 -13.87 11.69
N ASN A 222 -14.63 -12.80 11.56
CA ASN A 222 -15.83 -12.81 10.74
C ASN A 222 -15.49 -12.93 9.25
N VAL A 223 -14.44 -12.23 8.79
CA VAL A 223 -13.95 -12.36 7.42
C VAL A 223 -13.45 -13.77 7.15
N ALA A 224 -12.60 -14.32 8.02
CA ALA A 224 -12.11 -15.68 7.86
C ALA A 224 -13.26 -16.68 7.74
N ARG A 225 -14.29 -16.57 8.60
CA ARG A 225 -15.50 -17.40 8.54
C ARG A 225 -16.25 -17.22 7.21
N SER A 226 -16.47 -15.99 6.76
CA SER A 226 -17.15 -15.69 5.49
C SER A 226 -16.39 -16.26 4.27
N LEU A 227 -15.06 -16.21 4.31
CA LEU A 227 -14.21 -16.73 3.24
C LEU A 227 -14.19 -18.26 3.17
N THR A 228 -14.22 -18.95 4.32
CA THR A 228 -14.03 -20.41 4.42
C THR A 228 -15.32 -21.22 4.58
N MET A 229 -16.45 -20.60 4.90
CA MET A 229 -17.72 -21.30 5.03
C MET A 229 -18.13 -22.00 3.72
N ASP A 230 -19.04 -22.96 3.80
CA ASP A 230 -19.60 -23.61 2.61
C ASP A 230 -20.30 -22.58 1.73
N GLY A 231 -19.88 -22.51 0.46
CA GLY A 231 -20.29 -21.45 -0.47
C GLY A 231 -19.51 -20.13 -0.36
N GLY A 232 -18.56 -20.02 0.56
CA GLY A 232 -17.61 -18.90 0.67
C GLY A 232 -16.69 -18.79 -0.55
N ILE A 233 -16.11 -17.60 -0.76
CA ILE A 233 -15.38 -17.29 -2.01
C ILE A 233 -14.19 -18.23 -2.27
N LEU A 234 -13.52 -18.72 -1.22
CA LEU A 234 -12.41 -19.68 -1.37
C LEU A 234 -12.90 -21.03 -1.86
N SER A 235 -14.05 -21.49 -1.36
CA SER A 235 -14.70 -22.74 -1.79
C SER A 235 -15.19 -22.63 -3.24
N GLN A 236 -15.82 -21.51 -3.61
CA GLN A 236 -16.26 -21.24 -4.99
C GLN A 236 -15.10 -21.24 -5.99
N TRP A 237 -13.92 -20.78 -5.58
CA TRP A 237 -12.72 -20.79 -6.43
C TRP A 237 -11.94 -22.11 -6.39
N GLY A 238 -12.30 -23.05 -5.50
CA GLY A 238 -11.53 -24.27 -5.26
C GLY A 238 -10.14 -23.99 -4.64
N ALA A 239 -9.95 -22.81 -4.06
CA ALA A 239 -8.71 -22.42 -3.42
C ALA A 239 -8.60 -23.09 -2.04
N ARG A 240 -7.57 -23.91 -1.86
CA ARG A 240 -7.33 -24.66 -0.62
C ARG A 240 -6.31 -24.00 0.29
N ILE A 241 -5.45 -23.17 -0.27
CA ILE A 241 -4.34 -22.53 0.45
C ILE A 241 -4.47 -21.02 0.26
N LEU A 242 -4.59 -20.30 1.37
CA LEU A 242 -4.57 -18.84 1.41
C LEU A 242 -3.18 -18.38 1.84
N LEU A 243 -2.53 -17.59 1.00
CA LEU A 243 -1.26 -16.95 1.27
C LEU A 243 -1.52 -15.56 1.83
N HIS A 244 -0.96 -15.26 3.00
CA HIS A 244 -0.99 -13.92 3.60
C HIS A 244 0.46 -13.47 3.73
N ASP A 245 0.77 -12.25 3.29
CA ASP A 245 2.10 -11.69 3.52
C ASP A 245 2.15 -11.11 4.94
N GLY A 246 3.14 -11.53 5.73
CA GLY A 246 3.26 -11.15 7.12
C GLY A 246 4.04 -9.85 7.24
N ASP A 247 3.36 -8.71 7.08
CA ASP A 247 3.89 -7.38 7.39
C ASP A 247 3.61 -6.95 8.84
#